data_AF-A0A2J8VUK5-F1
#
_entry.id   AF-A0A2J8VUK5-F1
#
_cell.length_a   1.000
_cell.length_b   1.000
_cell.length_c   1.000
_cell.angle_alpha   90.00
_cell.angle_beta   90.00
_cell.angle_gamma   90.00
#
_symmetry.space_group_name_H-M   'P 1'
#
loop_
_entity.id
_entity.type
_entity.pdbx_description
1 polymer ?
#
loop_
_entity_poly.entity_id
_entity_poly.type
_entity_poly.pdbx_seq_one_letter_code
_entity_poly.pdbx_strand_id
1 'polypeptide(L)'
;MDSAAKDEMQPALSPGPEWPEQERAEQLARGAALKWASGIFYRPEQLARLGHYRSREVQRTCSLEARLKSVVQSYLEGVQTGVRQLARAIEVVQGTREALSQARGLLQGMSQALQTLEPLRERVAQHKQLQALSHLLPRLRAVPAAVAHTQTLIDGQQFLEAYVSLRELEQLREDTWAPLG
;
A
#
# COMPACT_ATOMS: atom_id res chain seq x y z
N MET A 1 -56.09 -19.86 0.56
CA MET A 1 -56.22 -21.32 0.49
C MET A 1 -56.69 -21.65 -0.91
N ASP A 2 -56.00 -22.35 -1.80
CA ASP A 2 -54.63 -22.88 -1.87
C ASP A 2 -54.34 -23.19 -3.35
N SER A 3 -53.07 -23.06 -3.73
CA SER A 3 -52.25 -23.91 -4.63
C SER A 3 -52.96 -24.89 -5.57
N ALA A 4 -52.69 -24.99 -6.88
CA ALA A 4 -51.47 -25.46 -7.55
C ALA A 4 -51.89 -25.77 -9.01
N ALA A 5 -51.10 -25.86 -10.08
CA ALA A 5 -49.68 -25.76 -10.32
C ALA A 5 -49.54 -25.12 -11.71
N LYS A 6 -48.69 -24.11 -11.83
CA LYS A 6 -48.32 -23.51 -13.11
C LYS A 6 -47.26 -24.41 -13.72
N ASP A 7 -47.60 -25.06 -14.82
CA ASP A 7 -46.73 -25.89 -15.64
C ASP A 7 -45.54 -25.03 -16.12
N GLU A 8 -44.41 -25.14 -15.43
CA GLU A 8 -43.18 -24.44 -15.82
C GLU A 8 -42.58 -25.14 -17.04
N MET A 9 -42.88 -24.53 -18.18
CA MET A 9 -42.10 -24.51 -19.41
C MET A 9 -40.63 -24.89 -19.17
N GLN A 10 -40.27 -26.13 -19.53
CA GLN A 10 -38.87 -26.49 -19.70
C GLN A 10 -38.27 -25.54 -20.74
N PRO A 11 -37.16 -24.85 -20.45
CA PRO A 11 -36.49 -24.07 -21.48
C PRO A 11 -35.93 -25.06 -22.49
N ALA A 12 -36.55 -25.13 -23.67
CA ALA A 12 -35.98 -25.78 -24.82
C ALA A 12 -34.64 -25.10 -25.10
N LEU A 13 -33.54 -25.76 -24.70
CA LEU A 13 -32.20 -25.35 -25.06
C LEU A 13 -32.14 -25.32 -26.59
N SER A 14 -32.05 -24.11 -27.15
CA SER A 14 -31.83 -23.90 -28.57
C SER A 14 -30.64 -24.77 -29.01
N PRO A 15 -30.71 -25.49 -30.14
CA PRO A 15 -29.53 -26.18 -30.66
C PRO A 15 -28.44 -25.14 -30.84
N GLY A 16 -27.35 -25.31 -30.09
CA GLY A 16 -26.19 -24.42 -30.15
C GLY A 16 -25.61 -24.43 -31.57
N PRO A 17 -24.76 -23.44 -31.92
CA PRO A 17 -24.14 -23.36 -33.23
C PRO A 17 -23.47 -24.71 -33.56
N GLU A 18 -23.93 -25.36 -34.62
CA GLU A 18 -23.35 -26.62 -35.09
C GLU A 18 -21.92 -26.33 -35.55
N TRP A 19 -20.95 -26.86 -34.82
CA TRP A 19 -19.55 -26.66 -35.13
C TRP A 19 -19.21 -27.52 -36.35
N PRO A 20 -18.77 -26.95 -37.48
CA PRO A 20 -18.42 -27.74 -38.67
C PRO A 20 -17.27 -28.74 -38.38
N GLU A 21 -16.49 -28.49 -37.34
CA GLU A 21 -15.46 -29.41 -36.84
C GLU A 21 -16.05 -30.62 -36.09
N GLN A 22 -17.22 -30.47 -35.47
CA GLN A 22 -17.92 -31.56 -34.77
C GLN A 22 -18.40 -32.62 -35.76
N GLU A 23 -19.01 -32.21 -36.87
CA GLU A 23 -19.43 -33.15 -37.91
C GLU A 23 -18.25 -33.94 -38.49
N ARG A 24 -17.13 -33.25 -38.77
CA ARG A 24 -15.89 -33.90 -39.24
C ARG A 24 -15.34 -34.87 -38.21
N ALA A 25 -15.29 -34.47 -36.94
CA ALA A 25 -14.85 -35.34 -35.85
C ALA A 25 -15.77 -36.56 -35.69
N GLU A 26 -17.08 -36.37 -35.82
CA GLU A 26 -18.05 -37.47 -35.75
C GLU A 26 -17.91 -38.43 -36.93
N GLN A 27 -17.75 -37.94 -38.16
CA GLN A 27 -17.51 -38.79 -39.33
C GLN A 27 -16.23 -39.62 -39.18
N LEU A 28 -15.15 -39.00 -38.69
CA LEU A 28 -13.89 -39.71 -38.39
C LEU A 28 -14.07 -40.75 -37.28
N ALA A 29 -14.78 -40.39 -36.19
CA ALA A 29 -15.06 -41.30 -35.09
C ALA A 29 -15.90 -42.49 -35.54
N ARG A 30 -16.94 -42.27 -36.35
CA ARG A 30 -17.78 -43.33 -36.95
C ARG A 30 -16.95 -44.24 -37.86
N GLY A 31 -16.11 -43.67 -38.72
CA GLY A 31 -15.22 -44.44 -39.59
C GLY A 31 -14.22 -45.30 -38.79
N ALA A 32 -13.63 -44.75 -37.73
CA ALA A 32 -12.73 -45.48 -36.84
C ALA A 32 -13.48 -46.58 -36.07
N ALA A 33 -14.68 -46.29 -35.57
CA ALA A 33 -15.52 -47.25 -34.87
C ALA A 33 -15.93 -48.42 -35.78
N LEU A 34 -16.27 -48.16 -37.04
CA LEU A 34 -16.58 -49.19 -38.03
C LEU A 34 -15.38 -50.09 -38.32
N LYS A 35 -14.19 -49.52 -38.54
CA LYS A 35 -12.94 -50.28 -38.73
C LYS A 35 -12.61 -51.14 -37.51
N TRP A 36 -12.81 -50.59 -36.32
CA TRP A 36 -12.58 -51.32 -35.07
C TRP A 36 -13.59 -52.47 -34.89
N ALA A 37 -14.87 -52.21 -35.15
CA ALA A 37 -15.95 -53.18 -35.01
C ALA A 37 -15.77 -54.35 -35.98
N SER A 38 -15.40 -54.09 -37.23
CA SER A 38 -15.14 -55.15 -38.21
C SER A 38 -13.93 -56.02 -37.85
N GLY A 39 -12.93 -55.46 -37.15
CA GLY A 39 -11.79 -56.22 -36.64
C GLY A 39 -12.09 -57.09 -35.41
N ILE A 40 -13.01 -56.64 -34.54
CA ILE A 40 -13.34 -57.35 -33.29
C ILE A 40 -14.48 -58.33 -33.44
N PHE A 41 -15.45 -58.05 -34.31
CA PHE A 41 -16.64 -58.85 -34.55
C PHE A 41 -16.63 -59.43 -35.96
N TYR A 42 -15.52 -60.08 -36.35
CA TYR A 42 -15.36 -60.69 -37.67
C TYR A 42 -16.11 -62.02 -37.81
N ARG A 43 -16.53 -62.63 -36.69
CA ARG A 43 -17.36 -63.84 -36.61
C ARG A 43 -18.56 -63.62 -35.68
N PRO A 44 -19.72 -64.26 -35.96
CA PRO A 44 -20.94 -64.04 -35.19
C PRO A 44 -20.83 -64.44 -33.71
N GLU A 45 -20.03 -65.45 -33.37
CA GLU A 45 -19.84 -65.90 -31.98
C GLU A 45 -19.18 -64.81 -31.10
N GLN A 46 -18.45 -63.87 -31.71
CA GLN A 46 -17.78 -62.78 -31.00
C GLN A 46 -18.77 -61.70 -30.51
N LEU A 47 -19.97 -61.64 -31.10
CA LEU A 47 -21.03 -60.73 -30.68
C LEU A 47 -21.54 -61.04 -29.25
N ALA A 48 -21.28 -62.23 -28.72
CA ALA A 48 -21.59 -62.57 -27.33
C ALA A 48 -20.94 -61.59 -26.32
N ARG A 49 -19.82 -60.95 -26.69
CA ARG A 49 -19.12 -59.97 -25.85
C ARG A 49 -19.60 -58.53 -26.03
N LEU A 50 -20.52 -58.26 -26.97
CA LEU A 50 -20.99 -56.91 -27.30
C LEU A 50 -21.59 -56.18 -26.10
N GLY A 51 -22.34 -56.90 -25.24
CA GLY A 51 -22.87 -56.35 -24.00
C GLY A 51 -21.77 -55.80 -23.09
N HIS A 52 -20.67 -56.53 -22.91
CA HIS A 52 -19.54 -56.09 -22.10
C HIS A 52 -18.84 -54.85 -22.69
N TYR A 53 -18.68 -54.79 -24.01
CA TYR A 53 -18.12 -53.60 -24.68
C TYR A 53 -19.03 -52.39 -24.53
N ARG A 54 -20.35 -52.56 -24.69
CA ARG A 54 -21.33 -51.48 -24.50
C ARG A 54 -21.29 -50.95 -23.06
N SER A 55 -21.30 -51.82 -22.06
CA SER A 55 -21.21 -51.41 -20.65
C SER A 55 -19.90 -50.68 -20.37
N ARG A 56 -18.76 -51.15 -20.92
CA ARG A 56 -17.46 -50.49 -20.77
C ARG A 56 -17.42 -49.11 -21.40
N GLU A 57 -17.91 -48.95 -22.63
CA GLU A 57 -17.93 -47.64 -23.28
C GLU A 57 -18.90 -46.67 -22.58
N VAL A 58 -20.06 -47.12 -22.11
CA VAL A 58 -20.95 -46.29 -21.28
C VAL A 58 -20.23 -45.81 -20.02
N GLN A 59 -19.57 -46.70 -19.28
CA GLN A 59 -18.84 -46.33 -18.07
C GLN A 59 -17.68 -45.36 -18.38
N ARG A 60 -16.96 -45.57 -19.49
CA ARG A 60 -15.87 -44.69 -19.93
C ARG A 60 -16.40 -43.30 -20.26
N THR A 61 -17.49 -43.20 -21.02
CA THR A 61 -18.10 -41.92 -21.39
C THR A 61 -18.58 -41.19 -20.15
N CYS A 62 -19.29 -41.85 -19.23
CA CYS A 62 -19.71 -41.24 -17.96
C CYS A 62 -18.52 -40.72 -17.13
N SER A 63 -17.42 -41.48 -17.06
CA SER A 63 -16.20 -41.06 -16.35
C SER A 63 -15.54 -39.84 -16.99
N LEU A 64 -15.46 -39.82 -18.34
CA LEU A 64 -14.90 -38.69 -19.07
C LEU A 64 -15.76 -37.44 -18.92
N GLU A 65 -17.07 -37.56 -19.03
CA GLU A 65 -18.01 -36.46 -18.81
C GLU A 65 -17.90 -35.90 -17.39
N ALA A 66 -17.87 -36.75 -16.37
CA ALA A 66 -17.70 -36.32 -14.98
C ALA A 66 -16.38 -35.57 -14.79
N ARG A 67 -15.28 -36.06 -15.38
CA ARG A 67 -13.97 -35.40 -15.30
C ARG A 67 -13.96 -34.06 -16.03
N LEU A 68 -14.55 -33.98 -17.23
CA LEU A 68 -14.67 -32.72 -17.97
C LEU A 68 -15.50 -31.70 -17.20
N LYS A 69 -16.65 -32.11 -16.64
CA LYS A 69 -17.48 -31.24 -15.79
C LYS A 69 -16.71 -30.72 -14.59
N SER A 70 -15.99 -31.59 -13.88
CA SER A 70 -15.18 -31.20 -12.71
C SER A 70 -14.07 -30.22 -13.07
N VAL A 71 -13.37 -30.45 -14.20
CA VAL A 71 -12.31 -29.56 -14.67
C VAL A 71 -12.87 -28.19 -15.05
N VAL A 72 -13.94 -28.15 -15.84
CA VAL A 72 -14.59 -26.90 -16.24
C VAL A 72 -15.10 -26.14 -15.03
N GLN A 73 -15.73 -26.83 -14.06
CA GLN A 73 -16.19 -26.23 -12.82
C GLN A 73 -15.04 -25.60 -12.03
N SER A 74 -13.92 -26.31 -11.85
CA SER A 74 -12.74 -25.81 -11.16
C SER A 74 -12.16 -24.56 -11.83
N TYR A 75 -12.10 -24.54 -13.18
CA TYR A 75 -11.66 -23.36 -13.91
C TYR A 75 -12.60 -22.17 -13.70
N LEU A 76 -13.92 -22.38 -13.77
CA LEU A 76 -14.90 -21.33 -13.55
C LEU A 76 -14.83 -20.76 -12.14
N GLU A 77 -14.68 -21.60 -11.12
CA GLU A 77 -14.49 -21.19 -9.72
C GLU A 77 -13.20 -20.39 -9.53
N GLY A 78 -12.12 -20.82 -10.18
CA GLY A 78 -10.84 -20.11 -10.19
C GLY A 78 -10.97 -18.71 -10.79
N VAL A 79 -11.59 -18.61 -11.97
CA VAL A 79 -11.85 -17.32 -12.65
C VAL A 79 -12.76 -16.42 -11.79
N GLN A 80 -13.85 -16.96 -11.25
CA GLN A 80 -14.78 -16.20 -10.42
C GLN A 80 -14.08 -15.65 -9.16
N THR A 81 -13.20 -16.45 -8.55
CA THR A 81 -12.41 -16.03 -7.39
C THR A 81 -11.39 -14.95 -7.77
N GLY A 82 -10.69 -15.12 -8.90
CA GLY A 82 -9.77 -14.12 -9.42
C GLY A 82 -10.46 -12.77 -9.68
N VAL A 83 -11.64 -12.77 -10.32
CA VAL A 83 -12.42 -11.55 -10.58
C VAL A 83 -12.82 -10.87 -9.27
N ARG A 84 -13.29 -11.62 -8.26
CA ARG A 84 -13.61 -11.06 -6.93
C ARG A 84 -12.39 -10.45 -6.25
N GLN A 85 -11.23 -11.10 -6.35
CA GLN A 85 -9.99 -10.58 -5.78
C GLN A 85 -9.53 -9.30 -6.47
N LEU A 86 -9.65 -9.21 -7.79
CA LEU A 86 -9.36 -8.00 -8.55
C LEU A 86 -10.30 -6.85 -8.17
N ALA A 87 -11.60 -7.11 -8.05
CA ALA A 87 -12.57 -6.10 -7.60
C ALA A 87 -12.19 -5.54 -6.22
N ARG A 88 -11.87 -6.43 -5.26
CA ARG A 88 -11.42 -6.03 -3.93
C ARG A 88 -10.10 -5.25 -3.95
N ALA A 89 -9.16 -5.64 -4.81
CA ALA A 89 -7.89 -4.93 -4.96
C ALA A 89 -8.11 -3.50 -5.48
N ILE A 90 -9.06 -3.29 -6.40
CA ILE A 90 -9.43 -1.96 -6.89
C ILE A 90 -9.97 -1.09 -5.75
N GLU A 91 -10.88 -1.62 -4.92
CA GLU A 91 -11.41 -0.89 -3.76
C GLU A 91 -10.30 -0.48 -2.78
N VAL A 92 -9.35 -1.38 -2.49
CA VAL A 92 -8.21 -1.09 -1.62
C VAL A 92 -7.31 -0.01 -2.23
N VAL A 93 -7.03 -0.06 -3.53
CA VAL A 93 -6.23 0.95 -4.22
C VAL A 93 -6.92 2.33 -4.20
N GLN A 94 -8.25 2.36 -4.34
CA GLN A 94 -9.02 3.60 -4.24
C GLN A 94 -8.96 4.17 -2.82
N GLY A 95 -9.22 3.35 -1.80
CA GLY A 95 -9.15 3.79 -0.39
C GLY A 95 -7.75 4.27 0.02
N THR A 96 -6.70 3.60 -0.43
CA THR A 96 -5.32 4.04 -0.18
C THR A 96 -4.99 5.36 -0.89
N ARG A 97 -5.49 5.57 -2.12
CA ARG A 97 -5.34 6.83 -2.83
C ARG A 97 -6.03 7.99 -2.10
N GLU A 98 -7.22 7.76 -1.55
CA GLU A 98 -7.95 8.75 -0.73
C GLU A 98 -7.22 9.05 0.57
N ALA A 99 -6.72 8.04 1.28
CA ALA A 99 -5.91 8.25 2.48
C ALA A 99 -4.64 9.07 2.18
N LEU A 100 -3.97 8.79 1.05
CA LEU A 100 -2.81 9.56 0.61
C LEU A 100 -3.16 11.00 0.24
N SER A 101 -4.31 11.26 -0.37
CA SER A 101 -4.73 12.63 -0.69
C SER A 101 -5.04 13.43 0.58
N GLN A 102 -5.69 12.80 1.57
CA GLN A 102 -5.94 13.41 2.88
C GLN A 102 -4.64 13.72 3.61
N ALA A 103 -3.69 12.78 3.66
CA ALA A 103 -2.38 12.98 4.28
C ALA A 103 -1.61 14.13 3.61
N ARG A 104 -1.64 14.23 2.29
CA ARG A 104 -1.05 15.37 1.56
C ARG A 104 -1.71 16.69 1.93
N GLY A 105 -3.04 16.72 2.04
CA GLY A 105 -3.78 17.90 2.48
C GLY A 105 -3.37 18.36 3.88
N LEU A 106 -3.22 17.41 4.82
CA LEU A 106 -2.75 17.71 6.18
C LEU A 106 -1.32 18.28 6.19
N LEU A 107 -0.40 17.69 5.43
CA LEU A 107 0.98 18.19 5.34
C LEU A 107 1.04 19.60 4.73
N GLN A 108 0.22 19.88 3.72
CA GLN A 108 0.08 21.23 3.17
C GLN A 108 -0.47 22.21 4.21
N GLY A 109 -1.51 21.84 4.95
CA GLY A 109 -2.05 22.64 6.04
C GLY A 109 -1.01 22.92 7.14
N MET A 110 -0.21 21.93 7.52
CA MET A 110 0.90 22.10 8.47
C MET A 110 1.95 23.07 7.94
N SER A 111 2.32 22.98 6.66
CA SER A 111 3.30 23.89 6.06
C SER A 111 2.82 25.34 6.06
N GLN A 112 1.53 25.57 5.80
CA GLN A 112 0.91 26.89 5.87
C GLN A 112 0.88 27.41 7.32
N ALA A 113 0.55 26.56 8.28
CA ALA A 113 0.60 26.91 9.70
C ALA A 113 2.02 27.25 10.16
N LEU A 114 3.06 26.59 9.63
CA LEU A 114 4.44 26.96 9.93
C LEU A 114 4.82 28.33 9.37
N GLN A 115 4.31 28.70 8.19
CA GLN A 115 4.50 30.03 7.61
C GLN A 115 3.82 31.12 8.45
N THR A 116 2.61 30.87 8.98
CA THR A 116 1.95 31.86 9.85
C THR A 116 2.67 32.06 11.20
N LEU A 117 3.51 31.10 11.61
CA LEU A 117 4.34 31.19 12.82
C LEU A 117 5.69 31.87 12.58
N GLU A 118 6.07 32.15 11.33
CA GLU A 118 7.31 32.86 10.99
C GLU A 118 7.47 34.22 11.69
N PRO A 119 6.46 35.13 11.73
CA PRO A 119 6.60 36.38 12.47
C PRO A 119 6.77 36.18 13.98
N LEU A 120 6.24 35.10 14.55
CA LEU A 120 6.49 34.78 15.96
C LEU A 120 7.94 34.35 16.19
N ARG A 121 8.57 33.64 15.24
CA ARG A 121 9.99 33.28 15.34
C ARG A 121 10.88 34.51 15.33
N GLU A 122 10.61 35.47 14.46
CA GLU A 122 11.31 36.76 14.43
C GLU A 122 11.15 37.51 15.76
N ARG A 123 9.92 37.56 16.28
CA ARG A 123 9.65 38.22 17.56
C ARG A 123 10.34 37.55 18.74
N VAL A 124 10.44 36.21 18.73
CA VAL A 124 11.20 35.45 19.72
C VAL A 124 12.70 35.75 19.61
N ALA A 125 13.25 35.88 18.40
CA ALA A 125 14.65 36.26 18.21
C ALA A 125 14.93 37.67 18.77
N GLN A 126 14.06 38.63 18.47
CA GLN A 126 14.13 39.99 19.03
C GLN A 126 14.03 39.96 20.57
N HIS A 127 13.11 39.17 21.12
CA HIS A 127 12.96 39.05 22.57
C HIS A 127 14.22 38.47 23.22
N LYS A 128 14.85 37.46 22.62
CA LYS A 128 16.12 36.89 23.09
C LYS A 128 17.24 37.95 23.10
N GLN A 129 17.35 38.74 22.03
CA GLN A 129 18.34 39.82 21.95
C GLN A 129 18.08 40.89 23.02
N LEU A 130 16.84 41.33 23.18
CA LEU A 130 16.47 42.32 24.21
C LEU A 130 16.71 41.78 25.63
N GLN A 131 16.44 40.49 25.87
CA GLN A 131 16.73 39.84 27.14
C GLN A 131 18.24 39.78 27.40
N ALA A 132 19.07 39.47 26.41
CA ALA A 132 20.52 39.52 26.55
C ALA A 132 20.99 40.95 26.89
N LEU A 133 20.49 41.95 26.16
CA LEU A 133 20.82 43.35 26.41
C LEU A 133 20.39 43.82 27.79
N SER A 134 19.21 43.42 28.28
CA SER A 134 18.75 43.82 29.62
C SER A 134 19.65 43.30 30.74
N HIS A 135 20.27 42.13 30.56
CA HIS A 135 21.26 41.60 31.49
C HIS A 135 22.66 42.23 31.34
N LEU A 136 23.07 42.59 30.12
CA LEU A 136 24.40 43.16 29.84
C LEU A 136 24.51 44.66 30.14
N LEU A 137 23.46 45.45 29.88
CA LEU A 137 23.46 46.91 30.03
C LEU A 137 23.91 47.41 31.42
N PRO A 138 23.41 46.84 32.54
CA PRO A 138 23.84 47.25 33.87
C PRO A 138 25.33 46.98 34.12
N ARG A 139 25.85 45.86 33.61
CA ARG A 139 27.26 45.48 33.73
C ARG A 139 28.15 46.41 32.91
N LEU A 140 27.76 46.71 31.67
CA LEU A 140 28.48 47.67 30.81
C LEU A 140 28.50 49.07 31.41
N ARG A 141 27.40 49.51 32.05
CA ARG A 141 27.35 50.81 32.73
C ARG A 141 28.30 50.88 33.93
N ALA A 142 28.62 49.75 34.57
CA ALA A 142 29.55 49.68 35.69
C ALA A 142 31.04 49.63 35.27
N VAL A 143 31.35 49.39 33.99
CA VAL A 143 32.73 49.27 33.48
C VAL A 143 33.59 50.50 33.77
N PRO A 144 33.16 51.76 33.54
CA PRO A 144 34.01 52.92 33.83
C PRO A 144 34.37 53.04 35.31
N ALA A 145 33.45 52.67 36.21
CA ALA A 145 33.70 52.66 37.65
C ALA A 145 34.68 51.54 38.04
N ALA A 146 34.54 50.35 37.45
CA ALA A 146 35.47 49.24 37.64
C ALA A 146 36.88 49.60 37.13
N VAL A 147 37.00 50.25 35.97
CA VAL A 147 38.28 50.73 35.42
C VAL A 147 38.92 51.75 36.36
N ALA A 148 38.17 52.76 36.81
CA ALA A 148 38.68 53.73 37.79
C ALA A 148 39.14 53.04 39.09
N HIS A 149 38.40 52.04 39.56
CA HIS A 149 38.78 51.25 40.73
C HIS A 149 40.07 50.46 40.49
N THR A 150 40.22 49.79 39.33
CA THR A 150 41.47 49.10 38.99
C THR A 150 42.67 50.04 38.97
N GLN A 151 42.49 51.27 38.47
CA GLN A 151 43.52 52.29 38.47
C GLN A 151 43.97 52.63 39.90
N THR A 152 43.01 52.82 40.82
CA THR A 152 43.32 53.09 42.24
C THR A 152 44.03 51.93 42.94
N LEU A 153 43.71 50.67 42.59
CA LEU A 153 44.39 49.49 43.12
C LEU A 153 45.84 49.41 42.64
N ILE A 154 46.08 49.75 41.36
CA ILE A 154 47.43 49.82 40.78
C ILE A 154 48.25 50.91 41.47
N ASP A 155 47.68 52.12 41.63
CA ASP A 155 48.34 53.24 42.30
C ASP A 155 48.66 52.92 43.78
N GLY A 156 47.81 52.10 44.43
CA GLY A 156 48.00 51.59 45.78
C GLY A 156 48.93 50.36 45.90
N GLN A 157 49.57 49.91 44.81
CA GLN A 157 50.40 48.70 44.72
C GLN A 157 49.69 47.38 45.10
N GLN A 158 48.36 47.34 45.02
CA GLN A 158 47.52 46.14 45.24
C GLN A 158 47.33 45.38 43.92
N PHE A 159 48.42 44.75 43.44
CA PHE A 159 48.47 44.17 42.09
C PHE A 159 47.61 42.91 41.92
N LEU A 160 47.40 42.13 42.97
CA LEU A 160 46.63 40.89 42.89
C LEU A 160 45.14 41.20 42.68
N GLU A 161 44.62 42.16 43.45
CA GLU A 161 43.26 42.67 43.36
C GLU A 161 43.02 43.37 42.02
N ALA A 162 44.00 44.15 41.55
CA ALA A 162 43.96 44.76 40.23
C ALA A 162 43.88 43.70 39.10
N TYR A 163 44.65 42.61 39.20
CA TYR A 163 44.60 41.52 38.23
C TYR A 163 43.23 40.81 38.21
N VAL A 164 42.64 40.54 39.37
CA VAL A 164 41.29 39.93 39.44
C VAL A 164 40.27 40.82 38.76
N SER A 165 40.29 42.12 39.03
CA SER A 165 39.33 43.05 38.44
C SER A 165 39.53 43.23 36.92
N LEU A 166 40.78 43.20 36.43
CA LEU A 166 41.06 43.16 34.99
C LEU A 166 40.53 41.89 34.33
N ARG A 167 40.66 40.73 34.99
CA ARG A 167 40.15 39.45 34.50
C ARG A 167 38.62 39.44 34.42
N GLU A 168 37.95 40.06 35.38
CA GLU A 168 36.48 40.24 35.34
C GLU A 168 36.04 41.13 34.17
N LEU A 169 36.77 42.21 33.90
CA LEU A 169 36.53 43.07 32.74
C LEU A 169 36.74 42.33 31.41
N GLU A 170 37.78 41.49 31.34
CA GLU A 170 38.05 40.66 30.16
C GLU A 170 36.94 39.60 29.95
N GLN A 171 36.48 38.95 31.02
CA GLN A 171 35.36 38.02 30.95
C GLN A 171 34.06 38.72 30.49
N LEU A 172 33.78 39.93 30.99
CA LEU A 172 32.64 40.73 30.54
C LEU A 172 32.72 41.08 29.06
N ARG A 173 33.94 41.28 28.52
CA ARG A 173 34.14 41.46 27.08
C ARG A 173 33.72 40.20 26.34
N GLU A 174 34.24 39.03 26.70
CA GLU A 174 33.91 37.77 26.03
C GLU A 174 32.41 37.44 26.10
N ASP A 175 31.78 37.66 27.27
CA ASP A 175 30.35 37.42 27.48
C ASP A 175 29.44 38.32 26.62
N THR A 176 29.94 39.47 26.13
CA THR A 176 29.17 40.38 25.27
C THR A 176 29.22 40.00 23.79
N TRP A 177 30.26 39.28 23.33
CA TRP A 177 30.40 38.83 21.95
C TRP A 177 29.51 37.62 21.62
N ALA A 178 29.30 36.71 22.59
CA ALA A 178 28.56 35.46 22.34
C ALA A 178 27.04 35.59 22.09
N PRO A 179 26.29 36.50 22.73
CA PRO A 179 24.83 36.61 22.53
C PRO A 179 24.40 37.63 21.47
N LEU A 180 25.32 38.43 20.93
CA LEU A 180 25.05 39.49 19.94
C LEU A 180 25.60 39.18 18.54
N GLY A 181 26.31 38.06 18.37
CA GLY A 181 26.82 37.52 17.10
C GLY A 181 25.96 36.41 16.52
#